data_AF-A0A3B8QA55-F1
#
_entry.id   AF-A0A3B8QA55-F1
#
_cell.length_a   1.000
_cell.length_b   1.000
_cell.length_c   1.000
_cell.angle_alpha   90.00
_cell.angle_beta   90.00
_cell.angle_gamma   90.00
#
_symmetry.space_group_name_H-M   'P 1'
#
loop_
_entity.id
_entity.type
_entity.pdbx_description
1 polymer ?
#
loop_
_entity_poly.entity_id
_entity_poly.type
_entity_poly.pdbx_seq_one_letter_code
_entity_poly.pdbx_strand_id
1 'polypeptide(L)' 'VKTPDGDQIVTSREGQIVLKTAEGLVRSRLSVPYGATLVVTEGQTIEPGDQLFNWDPYSEPIVAD' A
#
# COMPACT_ATOMS: atom_id res chain seq x y z
N VAL A 1 7.69 0.55 -7.39
CA VAL A 1 7.72 1.01 -8.79
C VAL A 1 6.45 1.80 -9.07
N LYS A 2 6.52 2.91 -9.81
CA LYS A 2 5.31 3.67 -10.20
C LYS A 2 4.86 3.21 -11.58
N THR A 3 3.57 2.91 -11.74
CA THR A 3 2.99 2.63 -13.05
C THR A 3 2.71 3.95 -13.78
N PRO A 4 2.53 3.92 -15.12
CA PRO A 4 2.11 5.09 -15.90
C PRO A 4 0.79 5.70 -15.41
N ASP A 5 -0.07 4.88 -14.79
CA ASP A 5 -1.37 5.26 -14.24
C ASP A 5 -1.27 5.98 -12.88
N GLY A 6 -0.05 6.11 -12.33
CA GLY A 6 0.21 6.80 -11.06
C GLY A 6 0.18 5.90 -9.83
N ASP A 7 -0.18 4.63 -9.99
CA ASP A 7 -0.20 3.66 -8.90
C ASP A 7 1.23 3.27 -8.47
N GLN A 8 1.38 2.94 -7.19
CA GLN A 8 2.69 2.57 -6.63
C GLN A 8 2.72 1.09 -6.25
N ILE A 9 3.45 0.29 -7.02
CA ILE A 9 3.65 -1.13 -6.76
C ILE A 9 4.69 -1.32 -5.66
N VAL A 10 4.31 -2.09 -4.63
CA VAL A 10 5.20 -2.51 -3.54
C VAL A 10 6.13 -3.59 -4.04
N THR A 11 7.43 -3.25 -4.09
CA THR A 11 8.51 -4.18 -4.43
C THR A 11 9.27 -4.68 -3.20
N SER A 12 8.82 -4.29 -2.01
CA SER A 12 9.39 -4.76 -0.74
C SER A 12 8.66 -6.02 -0.27
N ARG A 13 9.40 -7.00 0.25
CA ARG A 13 8.83 -8.25 0.78
C ARG A 13 8.07 -8.06 2.11
N GLU A 14 8.37 -6.99 2.84
CA GLU A 14 7.71 -6.63 4.09
C GLU A 14 7.27 -5.15 4.06
N GLY A 15 6.24 -4.83 3.26
CA GLY A 15 5.64 -3.51 3.27
C GLY A 15 4.73 -3.31 4.49
N GLN A 16 4.67 -2.09 5.03
CA GLN A 16 3.69 -1.73 6.06
C GLN A 16 3.12 -0.34 5.80
N ILE A 17 1.79 -0.21 5.90
CA ILE A 17 1.10 1.08 5.99
C ILE A 17 0.79 1.34 7.45
N VAL A 18 1.18 2.53 7.92
CA VAL A 18 0.89 2.99 9.27
C VAL A 18 -0.10 4.14 9.19
N LEU A 19 -1.30 3.90 9.69
CA LEU A 19 -2.33 4.91 9.82
C LEU A 19 -2.05 5.70 11.10
N LYS A 20 -1.91 7.02 10.97
CA LYS A 20 -1.68 7.93 12.09
C LYS A 20 -2.85 8.90 12.23
N THR A 21 -3.17 9.30 13.45
CA THR A 21 -4.07 10.43 13.69
C THR A 21 -3.37 11.75 13.33
N ALA A 22 -4.13 12.83 13.24
CA ALA A 22 -3.58 14.18 13.05
C ALA A 22 -2.55 14.56 14.15
N GLU A 23 -2.65 13.95 15.33
CA GLU A 23 -1.75 14.13 16.48
C GLU A 23 -0.48 13.24 16.38
N GLY A 24 -0.34 12.45 15.32
CA GLY A 24 0.79 11.56 15.09
C GLY A 24 0.70 10.19 15.79
N LEU A 25 -0.39 9.92 16.51
CA LEU A 25 -0.59 8.65 17.20
C LEU A 25 -0.92 7.54 16.19
N VAL A 26 -0.27 6.37 16.32
CA VAL A 26 -0.55 5.22 15.44
C VAL A 26 -1.92 4.64 15.75
N ARG A 27 -2.85 4.76 14.80
CA ARG A 27 -4.20 4.19 14.85
C ARG A 27 -4.22 2.73 14.45
N SER A 28 -3.48 2.37 13.41
CA SER A 28 -3.46 1.02 12.88
C SER A 28 -2.20 0.77 12.05
N ARG A 29 -1.83 -0.50 11.94
CA ARG A 29 -0.72 -0.99 11.13
C ARG A 29 -1.25 -2.09 10.23
N LEU A 30 -1.06 -1.94 8.93
CA LEU A 30 -1.49 -2.89 7.93
C LEU A 30 -0.26 -3.43 7.21
N SER A 31 -0.09 -4.74 7.22
CA SER A 31 0.97 -5.40 6.45
C SER A 31 0.57 -5.40 4.98
N VAL A 32 1.45 -4.89 4.13
CA VAL A 32 1.26 -4.81 2.69
C VAL A 32 2.11 -5.88 2.01
N PRO A 33 1.47 -6.82 1.29
CA PRO A 33 2.19 -7.89 0.62
C PRO A 33 2.98 -7.37 -0.59
N TYR A 34 3.97 -8.17 -1.01
CA TYR A 34 4.74 -7.91 -2.23
C TYR A 34 3.83 -7.97 -3.47
N GLY A 35 4.04 -7.05 -4.40
CA GLY A 35 3.21 -6.92 -5.61
C GLY A 35 1.86 -6.24 -5.35
N ALA A 36 1.57 -5.81 -4.12
CA ALA A 36 0.41 -4.97 -3.87
C ALA A 36 0.55 -3.64 -4.62
N THR A 37 -0.56 -3.17 -5.16
CA THR A 37 -0.67 -1.87 -5.81
C THR A 37 -1.23 -0.88 -4.79
N LEU A 38 -0.39 0.04 -4.34
CA LEU A 38 -0.82 1.15 -3.49
C LEU A 38 -1.58 2.16 -4.34
N VAL A 39 -2.76 2.53 -3.85
CA VAL A 39 -3.61 3.58 -4.43
C VAL A 39 -3.54 4.88 -3.62
N VAL A 40 -2.74 4.88 -2.56
CA VAL A 40 -2.50 6.04 -1.69
C VAL A 40 -1.04 6.46 -1.68
N THR A 41 -0.80 7.73 -1.44
CA THR A 41 0.54 8.30 -1.31
C THR A 41 0.91 8.58 0.15
N GLU A 42 2.20 8.65 0.44
CA GLU A 42 2.68 9.00 1.78
C GLU A 42 2.15 10.37 2.23
N GLY A 43 1.60 10.43 3.45
CA GLY A 43 1.03 11.66 4.02
C GLY A 43 -0.36 12.03 3.49
N GLN A 44 -0.96 11.22 2.61
CA GLN A 44 -2.34 11.42 2.18
C GLN A 44 -3.31 11.27 3.35
N THR A 45 -4.27 12.18 3.44
CA THR A 45 -5.40 12.05 4.36
C THR A 45 -6.40 11.08 3.76
N ILE A 46 -6.82 10.08 4.54
CA ILE A 46 -7.76 9.03 4.12
C ILE A 46 -8.96 8.99 5.08
N GLU A 47 -10.11 8.61 4.57
CA GLU A 47 -11.34 8.43 5.33
C GLU A 47 -11.65 6.93 5.57
N PRO A 48 -12.47 6.60 6.59
CA PRO A 48 -12.92 5.23 6.79
C PRO A 48 -13.69 4.73 5.56
N GLY A 49 -13.18 3.67 4.92
CA GLY A 49 -13.75 3.09 3.70
C GLY A 49 -12.89 3.31 2.46
N ASP A 50 -11.87 4.17 2.55
CA ASP A 50 -10.94 4.36 1.44
C ASP A 50 -10.10 3.10 1.20
N GLN A 51 -9.93 2.78 -0.08
CA GLN A 51 -9.01 1.74 -0.51
C GLN A 51 -7.57 2.24 -0.31
N LEU A 52 -6.76 1.47 0.41
CA LEU A 52 -5.36 1.83 0.68
C LEU A 52 -4.41 1.14 -0.30
N PHE A 53 -4.67 -0.13 -0.57
CA PHE A 53 -3.94 -0.93 -1.53
C PHE A 53 -4.84 -2.02 -2.07
N ASN A 54 -4.56 -2.45 -3.29
CA ASN A 54 -5.15 -3.65 -3.87
C ASN A 54 -4.07 -4.72 -4.00
N TRP A 55 -4.44 -5.97 -3.76
CA TRP A 55 -3.54 -7.09 -3.92
C TRP A 55 -4.34 -8.33 -4.33
N ASP A 56 -3.79 -9.08 -5.29
CA ASP A 56 -4.37 -10.34 -5.74
C ASP A 56 -3.69 -11.51 -5.01
N PRO A 57 -4.40 -12.24 -4.13
CA PRO A 57 -3.86 -13.39 -3.39
C PRO A 57 -3.58 -14.63 -4.24
N TYR A 58 -4.14 -14.72 -5.45
CA TYR A 58 -4.04 -15.89 -6.32
C TYR A 58 -3.05 -15.70 -7.47
N SER A 59 -2.58 -14.47 -7.66
CA SER A 59 -1.48 -14.17 -8.56
C SER A 59 -0.16 -14.37 -7.81
N GLU A 60 0.48 -15.53 -7.93
CA GLU A 60 1.93 -15.61 -7.67
C GLU A 60 2.61 -14.67 -8.66
N PRO A 61 3.13 -13.49 -8.25
CA PRO A 61 3.67 -12.56 -9.21
C PRO A 61 5.02 -13.11 -9.67
N ILE A 62 5.08 -13.63 -10.89
CA ILE A 62 6.34 -13.84 -11.60
C ILE A 62 6.88 -12.45 -11.93
N VAL A 63 7.67 -11.87 -11.01
CA VAL A 63 8.41 -10.64 -11.27
C VAL A 63 9.69 -11.04 -11.98
N ALA A 64 9.74 -10.78 -13.29
CA ALA A 64 10.99 -10.79 -14.03
C ALA A 64 11.75 -9.50 -13.69
N ASP A 65 12.99 -9.68 -13.21
CA ASP A 65 13.99 -8.63 -12.97
C ASP A 65 14.43 -7.98 -14.30
#